data_AF-A0A9P8F8W5-F1
#
_entry.id   AF-A0A9P8F8W5-F1
#
_cell.length_a   1.000
_cell.length_b   1.000
_cell.length_c   1.000
_cell.angle_alpha   90.00
_cell.angle_beta   90.00
_cell.angle_gamma   90.00
#
_symmetry.space_group_name_H-M   'P 1'
#
loop_
_entity.id
_entity.type
_entity.pdbx_description
1 polymer ?
#
loop_
_entity_poly.entity_id
_entity_poly.type
_entity_poly.pdbx_seq_one_letter_code
_entity_poly.pdbx_strand_id
1 'polypeptide(L)'
;MWDQPRGENLLDGGCPYYDTYECKDGGYMAVGALEPQFFAQLLKGLGIKPSDLPGPREDRNTWPALRHLFTKTFKTKSRSEWERIFDNTDACCTPVLTQDELEESGYDQRPIVTLKDSPGKAIAEGDADTRPACQGQGIGVEGSGWQSKGLAPGVGGEEVLARWMGWSRGRQYDVVDGGLVRLGGGSKL
;
A
#
# COMPACT_ATOMS: atom_id res chain seq x y z
N MET A 1 -25.70 8.34 -0.58
CA MET A 1 -24.36 7.77 -0.88
C MET A 1 -23.32 8.50 -0.05
N TRP A 2 -23.37 9.84 0.02
CA TRP A 2 -22.46 10.68 0.82
C TRP A 2 -23.24 11.60 1.78
N ASP A 3 -24.06 11.01 2.63
CA ASP A 3 -25.03 11.70 3.50
C ASP A 3 -24.76 11.52 5.00
N GLN A 4 -23.69 10.81 5.36
CA GLN A 4 -23.27 10.53 6.73
C GLN A 4 -21.85 11.02 7.00
N PRO A 5 -21.39 11.07 8.26
CA PRO A 5 -20.00 11.30 8.60
C PRO A 5 -19.04 10.34 7.88
N ARG A 6 -17.78 10.75 7.79
CA ARG A 6 -16.71 9.91 7.22
C ARG A 6 -16.63 8.58 7.95
N GLY A 7 -16.64 7.47 7.20
CA GLY A 7 -16.57 6.11 7.75
C GLY A 7 -17.94 5.49 8.01
N GLU A 8 -19.02 6.23 7.76
CA GLU A 8 -20.39 5.76 7.95
C GLU A 8 -21.16 5.70 6.63
N ASN A 9 -20.59 6.09 5.49
CA ASN A 9 -21.22 6.01 4.18
C ASN A 9 -21.10 4.62 3.55
N LEU A 10 -21.78 4.45 2.42
CA LEU A 10 -21.79 3.19 1.68
C LEU A 10 -20.40 2.78 1.18
N LEU A 11 -19.55 3.76 0.81
CA LEU A 11 -18.29 3.52 0.10
C LEU A 11 -17.04 4.02 0.86
N ASP A 12 -17.15 4.28 2.16
CA ASP A 12 -16.03 4.75 2.99
C ASP A 12 -15.82 3.94 4.27
N GLY A 13 -16.36 2.72 4.34
CA GLY A 13 -16.22 1.79 5.46
C GLY A 13 -17.46 1.63 6.33
N GLY A 14 -18.52 2.41 6.12
CA GLY A 14 -19.76 2.28 6.89
C GLY A 14 -20.51 0.97 6.61
N CYS A 15 -20.49 0.53 5.35
CA CYS A 15 -21.19 -0.65 4.89
C CYS A 15 -20.46 -1.97 5.23
N PRO A 16 -21.10 -2.95 5.90
CA PRO A 16 -20.43 -4.20 6.28
C PRO A 16 -19.91 -5.05 5.11
N TYR A 17 -20.51 -4.91 3.92
CA TYR A 17 -20.07 -5.59 2.71
C TYR A 17 -19.20 -4.69 1.81
N TYR A 18 -18.66 -3.62 2.37
CA TYR A 18 -17.66 -2.74 1.77
C TYR A 18 -16.66 -2.26 2.85
N ASP A 19 -15.85 -3.19 3.37
CA ASP A 19 -14.91 -2.94 4.47
C ASP A 19 -13.81 -4.02 4.54
N THR A 20 -12.94 -3.92 5.55
CA THR A 20 -11.86 -4.86 5.86
C THR A 20 -12.16 -5.65 7.14
N TYR A 21 -11.79 -6.92 7.16
CA TYR A 21 -12.01 -7.83 8.28
C TYR A 21 -10.74 -8.58 8.67
N GLU A 22 -10.43 -8.56 9.95
CA GLU A 22 -9.29 -9.28 10.52
C GLU A 22 -9.58 -10.79 10.60
N CYS A 23 -8.61 -11.58 10.18
CA CYS A 23 -8.62 -13.03 10.16
C CYS A 23 -8.07 -13.61 11.48
N LYS A 24 -8.10 -14.95 11.59
CA LYS A 24 -7.63 -15.68 12.77
C LYS A 24 -6.15 -15.44 13.08
N ASP A 25 -5.34 -15.27 12.05
CA ASP A 25 -3.88 -15.10 12.09
C ASP A 25 -3.44 -13.63 12.19
N GLY A 26 -4.39 -12.69 12.31
CA GLY A 26 -4.11 -11.25 12.35
C GLY A 26 -3.94 -10.60 10.98
N GLY A 27 -3.98 -11.39 9.89
CA GLY A 27 -4.08 -10.86 8.52
C GLY A 27 -5.48 -10.29 8.25
N TYR A 28 -5.68 -9.66 7.09
CA TYR A 28 -6.96 -9.03 6.75
C TYR A 28 -7.47 -9.46 5.37
N MET A 29 -8.80 -9.51 5.22
CA MET A 29 -9.50 -9.60 3.95
C MET A 29 -10.23 -8.28 3.67
N ALA A 30 -10.16 -7.77 2.44
CA ALA A 30 -10.96 -6.65 1.97
C ALA A 30 -12.20 -7.15 1.22
N VAL A 31 -13.36 -6.62 1.55
CA VAL A 31 -14.66 -6.97 0.98
C VAL A 31 -15.24 -5.75 0.27
N GLY A 32 -15.73 -5.94 -0.95
CA GLY A 32 -16.39 -4.91 -1.76
C GLY A 32 -17.59 -5.45 -2.53
N ALA A 33 -18.45 -6.23 -1.88
CA ALA A 33 -19.55 -6.98 -2.49
C ALA A 33 -20.88 -6.19 -2.48
N LEU A 34 -20.92 -5.04 -3.16
CA LEU A 34 -22.08 -4.14 -3.19
C LEU A 34 -23.23 -4.67 -4.04
N GLU A 35 -22.90 -5.33 -5.15
CA GLU A 35 -23.87 -5.89 -6.08
C GLU A 35 -24.48 -7.19 -5.54
N PRO A 36 -25.80 -7.43 -5.71
CA PRO A 36 -26.47 -8.58 -5.13
C PRO A 36 -25.84 -9.94 -5.47
N GLN A 37 -25.35 -10.11 -6.71
CA GLN A 37 -24.73 -11.35 -7.16
C GLN A 37 -23.37 -11.61 -6.49
N PHE A 38 -22.58 -10.57 -6.26
CA PHE A 38 -21.28 -10.68 -5.58
C PHE A 38 -21.49 -10.92 -4.09
N PHE A 39 -22.49 -10.26 -3.49
CA PHE A 39 -22.89 -10.51 -2.11
C PHE A 39 -23.35 -11.96 -1.89
N ALA A 40 -24.08 -12.54 -2.85
CA ALA A 40 -24.46 -13.95 -2.78
C ALA A 40 -23.25 -14.90 -2.81
N GLN A 41 -22.22 -14.60 -3.62
CA GLN A 41 -20.97 -15.38 -3.63
C GLN A 41 -20.19 -15.19 -2.33
N LEU A 42 -20.15 -13.97 -1.76
CA LEU A 42 -19.56 -13.70 -0.46
C LEU A 42 -20.21 -14.57 0.63
N LEU A 43 -21.54 -14.58 0.73
CA LEU A 43 -22.26 -15.41 1.71
C LEU A 43 -21.95 -16.90 1.55
N LYS A 44 -21.91 -17.37 0.29
CA LYS A 44 -21.55 -18.76 -0.02
C LYS A 44 -20.15 -19.10 0.46
N GLY A 45 -19.15 -18.25 0.19
CA GLY A 45 -17.77 -18.45 0.66
C GLY A 45 -17.66 -18.40 2.19
N LEU A 46 -18.39 -17.49 2.83
CA LEU A 46 -18.46 -17.39 4.30
C LEU A 46 -19.25 -18.53 4.96
N GLY A 47 -19.98 -19.34 4.19
CA GLY A 47 -20.85 -20.39 4.72
C GLY A 47 -22.08 -19.86 5.47
N ILE A 48 -22.50 -18.63 5.17
CA ILE A 48 -23.65 -17.97 5.80
C ILE A 48 -24.88 -18.16 4.91
N LYS A 49 -25.99 -18.66 5.47
CA LYS A 49 -27.23 -18.73 4.70
C LYS A 49 -27.93 -17.37 4.71
N PRO A 50 -28.68 -17.01 3.65
CA PRO A 50 -29.50 -15.79 3.66
C PRO A 50 -30.47 -15.71 4.85
N SER A 51 -30.94 -16.85 5.36
CA SER A 51 -31.78 -16.95 6.55
C SER A 51 -31.09 -16.57 7.86
N ASP A 52 -29.76 -16.60 7.88
CA ASP A 52 -28.95 -16.31 9.08
C ASP A 52 -28.59 -14.82 9.17
N LEU A 53 -28.98 -14.03 8.15
CA LEU A 53 -28.79 -12.58 8.15
C LEU A 53 -29.72 -11.92 9.18
N PRO A 54 -29.26 -10.86 9.86
CA PRO A 54 -30.08 -10.12 10.84
C PRO A 54 -31.24 -9.36 10.21
N GLY A 55 -31.30 -9.26 8.88
CA GLY A 55 -32.35 -8.62 8.11
C GLY A 55 -31.87 -8.28 6.69
N PRO A 56 -32.62 -7.46 5.94
CA PRO A 56 -32.20 -7.00 4.63
C PRO A 56 -30.88 -6.22 4.72
N ARG A 57 -29.88 -6.59 3.90
CA ARG A 57 -28.55 -5.96 3.95
C ARG A 57 -28.57 -4.44 3.74
N GLU A 58 -29.56 -3.91 3.02
CA GLU A 58 -29.70 -2.47 2.77
C GLU A 58 -30.28 -1.70 3.97
N ASP A 59 -30.88 -2.41 4.94
CA ASP A 59 -31.34 -1.79 6.17
C ASP A 59 -30.15 -1.51 7.09
N ARG A 60 -29.80 -0.23 7.19
CA ARG A 60 -28.67 0.27 7.97
C ARG A 60 -28.80 -0.03 9.46
N ASN A 61 -30.02 -0.24 9.97
CA ASN A 61 -30.22 -0.64 11.37
C ASN A 61 -29.68 -2.05 11.64
N THR A 62 -29.57 -2.89 10.60
CA THR A 62 -29.02 -4.25 10.70
C THR A 62 -27.50 -4.29 10.55
N TRP A 63 -26.88 -3.22 10.07
CA TRP A 63 -25.44 -3.17 9.77
C TRP A 63 -24.55 -3.49 10.98
N PRO A 64 -24.82 -2.99 12.21
CA PRO A 64 -24.02 -3.38 13.38
C PRO A 64 -24.02 -4.89 13.62
N ALA A 65 -25.17 -5.55 13.48
CA ALA A 65 -25.30 -7.00 13.65
C ALA A 65 -24.64 -7.77 12.49
N LEU A 66 -24.80 -7.29 11.26
CA LEU A 66 -24.19 -7.91 10.07
C LEU A 66 -22.66 -7.82 10.12
N ARG A 67 -22.13 -6.66 10.51
CA ARG A 67 -20.71 -6.44 10.75
C ARG A 67 -20.17 -7.40 11.80
N HIS A 68 -20.87 -7.53 12.93
CA HIS A 68 -20.48 -8.47 13.97
C HIS A 68 -20.44 -9.92 13.47
N LEU A 69 -21.44 -10.34 12.68
CA LEU A 69 -21.46 -11.65 12.03
C LEU A 69 -20.26 -11.86 11.11
N PHE A 70 -19.94 -10.88 10.26
CA PHE A 70 -18.79 -10.97 9.34
C PHE A 70 -17.47 -10.99 10.12
N THR A 71 -17.26 -10.09 11.07
CA THR A 71 -16.07 -10.07 11.94
C THR A 71 -15.86 -11.41 12.62
N LYS A 72 -16.91 -11.98 13.22
CA LYS A 72 -16.83 -13.30 13.86
C LYS A 72 -16.48 -14.39 12.85
N THR A 73 -17.06 -14.34 11.66
CA THR A 73 -16.85 -15.35 10.62
C THR A 73 -15.43 -15.30 10.08
N PHE A 74 -14.92 -14.13 9.68
CA PHE A 74 -13.54 -13.98 9.20
C PHE A 74 -12.49 -14.42 10.24
N LYS A 75 -12.76 -14.21 11.54
CA LYS A 75 -11.92 -14.71 12.64
C LYS A 75 -11.82 -16.23 12.76
N THR A 76 -12.60 -17.01 12.02
CA THR A 76 -12.57 -18.48 12.10
C THR A 76 -11.46 -19.15 11.29
N LYS A 77 -10.88 -18.46 10.30
CA LYS A 77 -9.84 -18.99 9.41
C LYS A 77 -8.68 -18.01 9.24
N SER A 78 -7.52 -18.51 8.82
CA SER A 78 -6.38 -17.67 8.42
C SER A 78 -6.70 -16.90 7.15
N ARG A 79 -5.94 -15.84 6.86
CA ARG A 79 -6.10 -15.10 5.59
C ARG A 79 -5.89 -16.02 4.38
N SER A 80 -4.88 -16.88 4.42
CA SER A 80 -4.57 -17.83 3.33
C SER A 80 -5.64 -18.89 3.13
N GLU A 81 -6.38 -19.29 4.16
CA GLU A 81 -7.55 -20.16 4.03
C GLU A 81 -8.71 -19.42 3.34
N TRP A 82 -8.95 -18.14 3.68
CA TRP A 82 -9.97 -17.32 3.01
C TRP A 82 -9.63 -17.04 1.56
N GLU A 83 -8.37 -16.74 1.27
CA GLU A 83 -7.86 -16.56 -0.08
C GLU A 83 -8.23 -17.75 -0.97
N ARG A 84 -7.95 -18.98 -0.51
CA ARG A 84 -8.34 -20.21 -1.24
C ARG A 84 -9.85 -20.39 -1.41
N ILE A 85 -10.65 -19.91 -0.46
CA ILE A 85 -12.12 -20.02 -0.52
C ILE A 85 -12.70 -19.06 -1.56
N PHE A 86 -12.12 -17.86 -1.67
CA PHE A 86 -12.59 -16.82 -2.57
C PHE A 86 -11.88 -16.80 -3.93
N ASP A 87 -10.78 -17.54 -4.05
CA ASP A 87 -10.09 -17.74 -5.32
C ASP A 87 -11.03 -18.29 -6.40
N ASN A 88 -10.95 -17.74 -7.61
CA ASN A 88 -11.84 -18.03 -8.73
C ASN A 88 -13.35 -17.81 -8.43
N THR A 89 -13.71 -16.88 -7.55
CA THR A 89 -15.10 -16.48 -7.29
C THR A 89 -15.34 -14.99 -7.58
N ASP A 90 -16.59 -14.64 -7.90
CA ASP A 90 -17.03 -13.25 -8.06
C ASP A 90 -17.42 -12.60 -6.72
N ALA A 91 -16.85 -13.04 -5.58
CA ALA A 91 -17.26 -12.56 -4.26
C ALA A 91 -16.79 -11.13 -3.92
N CYS A 92 -15.98 -10.50 -4.79
CA CYS A 92 -15.32 -9.22 -4.52
C CYS A 92 -14.66 -9.18 -3.13
N CYS A 93 -13.94 -10.25 -2.80
CA CYS A 93 -13.25 -10.45 -1.53
C CYS A 93 -11.79 -10.82 -1.81
N THR A 94 -10.84 -10.05 -1.28
CA THR A 94 -9.41 -10.19 -1.62
C THR A 94 -8.53 -10.13 -0.37
N PRO A 95 -7.37 -10.81 -0.35
CA PRO A 95 -6.43 -10.68 0.75
C PRO A 95 -5.82 -9.27 0.76
N VAL A 96 -5.69 -8.70 1.96
CA VAL A 96 -4.85 -7.52 2.18
C VAL A 96 -3.43 -8.02 2.39
N LEU A 97 -2.55 -7.73 1.42
CA LEU A 97 -1.15 -8.11 1.45
C LEU A 97 -0.32 -7.04 2.17
N THR A 98 0.68 -7.49 2.92
CA THR A 98 1.75 -6.60 3.40
C THR A 98 2.69 -6.25 2.24
N GLN A 99 3.56 -5.27 2.49
CA GLN A 99 4.60 -4.90 1.53
C GLN A 99 5.50 -6.09 1.17
N ASP A 100 5.99 -6.82 2.19
CA ASP A 100 6.89 -7.95 2.01
C ASP A 100 6.22 -9.06 1.19
N GLU A 101 4.94 -9.34 1.45
CA GLU A 101 4.18 -10.36 0.70
C GLU A 101 3.93 -9.95 -0.77
N LEU A 102 3.70 -8.65 -1.03
CA LEU A 102 3.59 -8.13 -2.39
C LEU A 102 4.90 -8.32 -3.15
N GLU A 103 6.03 -8.02 -2.51
CA GLU A 103 7.37 -8.21 -3.10
C GLU A 103 7.68 -9.68 -3.37
N GLU A 104 7.47 -10.56 -2.39
CA GLU A 104 7.67 -12.01 -2.53
C GLU A 104 6.79 -12.63 -3.62
N SER A 105 5.57 -12.11 -3.80
CA SER A 105 4.63 -12.59 -4.83
C SER A 105 4.93 -12.01 -6.22
N GLY A 106 5.95 -11.15 -6.35
CA GLY A 106 6.35 -10.55 -7.63
C GLY A 106 5.39 -9.49 -8.16
N TYR A 107 4.56 -8.88 -7.29
CA TYR A 107 3.74 -7.74 -7.70
C TYR A 107 4.60 -6.52 -8.01
N ASP A 108 4.24 -5.81 -9.08
CA ASP A 108 4.95 -4.62 -9.51
C ASP A 108 4.70 -3.44 -8.55
N GLN A 109 5.79 -2.94 -7.98
CA GLN A 109 5.84 -1.91 -6.96
C GLN A 109 5.98 -0.53 -7.63
N ARG A 110 4.86 0.12 -7.98
CA ARG A 110 4.90 1.47 -8.56
C ARG A 110 4.71 2.58 -7.52
N PRO A 111 5.49 3.67 -7.55
CA PRO A 111 5.11 4.89 -6.87
C PRO A 111 3.83 5.48 -7.51
N ILE A 112 2.93 6.01 -6.65
CA ILE A 112 1.67 6.64 -7.08
C ILE A 112 1.93 7.85 -7.99
N VAL A 113 3.07 8.53 -7.81
CA VAL A 113 3.55 9.63 -8.65
C VAL A 113 5.01 9.40 -8.98
N THR A 114 5.34 9.39 -10.28
CA THR A 114 6.74 9.39 -10.75
C THR A 114 7.29 10.80 -10.64
N LEU A 115 8.08 11.09 -9.62
CA LEU A 115 8.78 12.37 -9.48
C LEU A 115 9.90 12.43 -10.51
N LYS A 116 9.85 13.42 -11.41
CA LYS A 116 10.79 13.58 -12.53
C LYS A 116 12.24 13.86 -12.08
N ASP A 117 12.39 14.58 -10.96
CA ASP A 117 13.69 15.14 -10.52
C ASP A 117 14.05 14.84 -9.04
N SER A 118 13.19 14.10 -8.32
CA SER A 118 13.65 13.46 -7.08
C SER A 118 14.48 12.23 -7.47
N PRO A 119 15.62 11.95 -6.81
CA PRO A 119 16.53 10.89 -7.20
C PRO A 119 15.98 9.50 -6.85
N GLY A 120 14.79 9.16 -7.37
CA GLY A 120 14.43 7.77 -7.60
C GLY A 120 15.21 7.33 -8.82
N LYS A 121 16.31 6.60 -8.61
CA LYS A 121 17.03 5.98 -9.71
C LYS A 121 16.05 5.08 -10.48
N ALA A 122 16.13 5.13 -11.81
CA ALA A 122 15.37 4.25 -12.69
C ALA A 122 15.64 2.76 -12.34
N ILE A 123 14.66 1.91 -12.64
CA ILE A 123 14.76 0.44 -12.45
C ILE A 123 15.79 -0.20 -13.41
N ALA A 124 16.39 0.55 -14.35
CA ALA A 124 17.65 0.20 -15.01
C ALA A 124 18.30 1.42 -15.71
N GLU A 125 19.64 1.41 -15.86
CA GLU A 125 20.32 2.05 -16.99
C GLU A 125 20.51 0.97 -18.07
N GLY A 126 19.83 1.13 -19.21
CA GLY A 126 19.82 0.16 -20.32
C GLY A 126 18.51 -0.64 -20.39
N ASP A 127 17.73 -0.42 -21.45
CA ASP A 127 16.42 -1.04 -21.68
C ASP A 127 16.47 -2.57 -21.70
N ALA A 128 15.54 -3.23 -20.98
CA ALA A 128 15.04 -4.55 -21.37
C ALA A 128 13.62 -4.85 -20.85
N ASP A 129 12.77 -3.84 -20.59
CA ASP A 129 11.34 -4.08 -20.55
C ASP A 129 10.69 -3.53 -21.83
N THR A 130 10.34 -4.45 -22.73
CA THR A 130 9.68 -4.14 -24.02
C THR A 130 8.16 -4.11 -23.90
N ARG A 131 7.61 -4.31 -22.69
CA ARG A 131 6.16 -4.33 -22.47
C ARG A 131 5.59 -2.91 -22.61
N PRO A 132 4.37 -2.77 -23.15
CA PRO A 132 3.66 -1.49 -23.15
C PRO A 132 3.53 -0.93 -21.73
N ALA A 133 3.66 0.39 -21.56
CA ALA A 133 3.52 1.06 -20.25
C ALA A 133 2.18 0.81 -19.55
N CYS A 134 1.15 0.32 -20.26
CA CYS A 134 -0.12 -0.12 -19.68
C CYS A 134 -0.05 -1.48 -18.97
N GLN A 135 1.07 -2.19 -19.04
CA GLN A 135 1.30 -3.50 -18.43
C GLN A 135 2.19 -3.47 -17.17
N GLY A 136 2.61 -2.27 -16.71
CA GLY A 136 3.46 -2.11 -15.51
C GLY A 136 4.70 -1.22 -15.74
N GLN A 137 5.52 -1.07 -14.69
CA GLN A 137 6.77 -0.30 -14.66
C GLN A 137 8.04 -1.14 -14.86
N GLY A 138 7.97 -2.47 -14.86
CA GLY A 138 9.20 -3.26 -14.97
C GLY A 138 9.08 -4.69 -14.48
N ILE A 139 10.11 -5.50 -14.74
CA ILE A 139 10.37 -6.70 -13.95
C ILE A 139 11.03 -6.20 -12.66
N GLY A 140 10.44 -6.49 -11.50
CA GLY A 140 11.07 -6.19 -10.21
C GLY A 140 12.44 -6.88 -10.14
N VAL A 141 13.48 -6.12 -9.77
CA VAL A 141 14.86 -6.63 -9.77
C VAL A 141 15.18 -7.20 -8.39
N GLU A 142 15.72 -8.41 -8.34
CA GLU A 142 16.16 -9.02 -7.09
C GLU A 142 17.24 -8.13 -6.42
N GLY A 143 16.96 -7.65 -5.21
CA GLY A 143 17.82 -6.70 -4.48
C GLY A 143 17.46 -5.21 -4.63
N SER A 144 16.35 -4.85 -5.28
CA SER A 144 15.87 -3.47 -5.42
C SER A 144 14.86 -3.02 -4.37
N GLY A 145 14.67 -3.78 -3.28
CA GLY A 145 13.96 -3.28 -2.11
C GLY A 145 14.70 -2.07 -1.52
N TRP A 146 13.97 -1.17 -0.88
CA TRP A 146 14.59 -0.07 -0.13
C TRP A 146 15.53 -0.66 0.93
N GLN A 147 16.85 -0.52 0.75
CA GLN A 147 17.76 -0.71 1.87
C GLN A 147 17.59 0.48 2.82
N SER A 148 16.85 0.27 3.89
CA SER A 148 16.71 1.21 4.99
C SER A 148 18.02 1.30 5.78
N LYS A 149 19.05 1.88 5.18
CA LYS A 149 20.22 2.31 5.93
C LYS A 149 19.86 3.61 6.61
N GLY A 150 19.60 3.56 7.92
CA GLY A 150 19.40 4.76 8.73
C GLY A 150 20.57 5.72 8.51
N LEU A 151 20.29 6.89 7.94
CA LEU A 151 21.28 7.95 7.82
C LEU A 151 21.43 8.60 9.20
N ALA A 152 22.65 8.62 9.72
CA ALA A 152 22.96 9.46 10.87
C ALA A 152 23.05 10.93 10.43
N PRO A 153 22.76 11.90 11.32
CA PRO A 153 23.04 13.31 11.05
C PRO A 153 24.48 13.49 10.55
N GLY A 154 24.64 14.15 9.39
CA GLY A 154 25.95 14.40 8.75
C GLY A 154 26.33 13.43 7.63
N VAL A 155 25.60 12.33 7.42
CA VAL A 155 25.86 11.40 6.32
C VAL A 155 25.38 12.00 4.99
N GLY A 156 26.24 12.01 3.97
CA GLY A 156 25.91 12.42 2.60
C GLY A 156 26.01 13.93 2.31
N GLY A 157 26.22 14.77 3.32
CA GLY A 157 26.27 16.23 3.16
C GLY A 157 27.36 16.73 2.22
N GLU A 158 28.59 16.19 2.32
CA GLU A 158 29.70 16.59 1.46
C GLU A 158 29.48 16.18 -0.01
N GLU A 159 28.93 14.98 -0.24
CA GLU A 159 28.60 14.49 -1.59
C GLU A 159 27.53 15.36 -2.25
N VAL A 160 26.49 15.75 -1.51
CA VAL A 160 25.44 16.65 -2.01
C VAL A 160 26.00 18.03 -2.35
N LEU A 161 26.86 18.60 -1.50
CA LEU A 161 27.51 19.89 -1.75
C LEU A 161 28.42 19.86 -2.99
N ALA A 162 29.16 18.77 -3.18
CA ALA A 162 29.97 18.57 -4.38
C ALA A 162 29.11 18.46 -5.63
N ARG A 163 28.05 17.64 -5.59
CA ARG A 163 27.20 17.39 -6.75
C ARG A 163 26.36 18.59 -7.16
N TRP A 164 25.78 19.31 -6.19
CA TRP A 164 24.83 20.39 -6.49
C TRP A 164 25.47 21.75 -6.63
N MET A 165 26.53 22.01 -5.85
CA MET A 165 27.15 23.33 -5.78
C MET A 165 28.58 23.34 -6.37
N GLY A 166 29.14 22.18 -6.70
CA GLY A 166 30.57 22.07 -7.07
C GLY A 166 31.50 22.37 -5.90
N TRP A 167 31.00 22.27 -4.66
CA TRP A 167 31.75 22.66 -3.47
C TRP A 167 32.53 21.48 -2.90
N SER A 168 33.71 21.79 -2.40
CA SER A 168 34.58 20.85 -1.72
C SER A 168 35.04 21.45 -0.40
N ARG A 169 35.12 20.59 0.62
CA ARG A 169 35.66 20.97 1.92
C ARG A 169 37.11 21.45 1.76
N GLY A 170 37.47 22.52 2.47
CA GLY A 170 38.79 23.16 2.37
C GLY A 170 38.95 24.14 1.20
N ARG A 171 37.99 24.22 0.27
CA ARG A 171 37.94 25.28 -0.75
C ARG A 171 36.80 26.26 -0.51
N GLN A 172 35.56 25.77 -0.53
CA GLN A 172 34.38 26.64 -0.42
C GLN A 172 33.82 26.67 1.00
N TYR A 173 34.02 25.61 1.78
CA TYR A 173 33.54 25.52 3.15
C TYR A 173 34.45 24.63 4.00
N ASP A 174 34.30 24.74 5.31
CA ASP A 174 34.79 23.78 6.30
C ASP A 174 33.66 23.44 7.30
N VAL A 175 33.90 22.46 8.18
CA VAL A 175 32.98 22.10 9.25
C VAL A 175 33.64 22.40 10.60
N VAL A 176 33.05 23.33 11.34
CA VAL A 176 33.50 23.75 12.67
C VAL A 176 32.34 23.55 13.63
N ASP A 177 32.58 22.83 14.74
CA ASP A 177 31.56 22.51 15.75
C ASP A 177 30.28 21.85 15.19
N GLY A 178 30.44 21.03 14.15
CA GLY A 178 29.32 20.37 13.46
C GLY A 178 28.50 21.27 12.53
N GLY A 179 28.86 22.56 12.42
CA GLY A 179 28.26 23.52 11.49
C GLY A 179 29.12 23.77 10.26
N LEU A 180 28.48 23.96 9.11
CA LEU A 180 29.17 24.38 7.89
C LEU A 180 29.55 25.86 7.99
N VAL A 181 30.83 26.16 7.79
CA VAL A 181 31.38 27.51 7.74
C VAL A 181 31.94 27.77 6.35
N ARG A 182 31.50 28.84 5.70
CA ARG A 182 32.02 29.22 4.37
C ARG A 182 33.43 29.77 4.50
N LEU A 183 34.35 29.27 3.69
CA LEU A 183 35.70 29.81 3.61
C LEU A 183 35.68 31.06 2.72
N GLY A 184 36.08 32.20 3.28
CA GLY A 184 36.09 33.48 2.57
C GLY A 184 37.21 33.53 1.52
N GLY A 185 36.85 33.34 0.26
CA GLY A 185 37.72 33.54 -0.89
C GLY A 185 36.89 33.92 -2.11
N GLY A 186 37.12 35.13 -2.65
CA GLY A 186 36.29 35.74 -3.69
C GLY A 186 36.10 34.86 -4.92
N SER A 187 34.84 34.51 -5.20
CA SER A 187 34.46 34.05 -6.52
C SER A 187 34.33 35.27 -7.43
N LYS A 188 35.22 35.38 -8.41
CA LYS A 188 34.94 36.17 -9.61
C LYS A 188 33.75 35.50 -10.30
N LEU A 189 32.58 36.15 -10.21
CA LEU A 189 31.65 36.19 -11.33
C LEU A 189 32.29 37.03 -12.45
#